data_AF-A0A7X9FTQ1-F1
#
_entry.id   AF-A0A7X9FTQ1-F1
#
_cell.length_a   1.000
_cell.length_b   1.000
_cell.length_c   1.000
_cell.angle_alpha   90.00
_cell.angle_beta   90.00
_cell.angle_gamma   90.00
#
_symmetry.space_group_name_H-M   'P 1'
#
loop_
_entity.id
_entity.type
_entity.pdbx_description
1 polymer ?
#
loop_
_entity_poly.entity_id
_entity_poly.type
_entity_poly.pdbx_seq_one_letter_code
_entity_poly.pdbx_strand_id
1 'polypeptide(L)'
;MEQRGLFVGGLTLKEVERILGDPGHYIRFHKEKAKRVLAFLDNAKEIKKILCKDLDPKQEREMLVSRVMGLGWKEASHALRNIGRRNLAILDRHILRNLQRLNVIREIPKALTEKKYKEVEEAFLHFADQVGESIDVLDLFFWSMETGLIFK
;
A
#
# COMPACT_ATOMS: atom_id res chain seq x y z
N MET A 1 4.39 31.61 -4.91
CA MET A 1 3.12 31.29 -4.22
C MET A 1 3.33 30.03 -3.41
N GLU A 2 3.57 30.16 -2.11
CA GLU A 2 3.80 29.04 -1.17
C GLU A 2 2.48 28.29 -0.89
N GLN A 3 2.40 27.02 -1.29
CA GLN A 3 1.33 26.14 -0.85
C GLN A 3 1.60 25.74 0.61
N ARG A 4 0.83 26.32 1.53
CA ARG A 4 0.83 25.94 2.95
C ARG A 4 0.15 24.57 3.12
N GLY A 5 0.98 23.55 3.38
CA GLY A 5 0.57 22.20 3.77
C GLY A 5 0.03 22.13 5.21
N LEU A 6 -0.56 20.98 5.56
CA LEU A 6 -1.36 20.74 6.78
C LEU A 6 -0.60 20.83 8.13
N PHE A 7 0.71 21.01 8.13
CA PHE A 7 1.52 21.18 9.34
C PHE A 7 1.95 22.62 9.48
N VAL A 8 1.57 23.26 10.59
CA VAL A 8 1.99 24.61 10.96
C VAL A 8 3.53 24.65 10.94
N GLY A 9 4.12 25.38 9.99
CA GLY A 9 5.57 25.52 9.82
C GLY A 9 6.20 24.74 8.65
N GLY A 10 5.54 23.70 8.13
CA GLY A 10 6.05 22.87 7.02
C GLY A 10 7.31 22.07 7.39
N LEU A 11 7.21 20.74 7.49
CA LEU A 11 8.39 19.89 7.68
C LEU A 11 9.28 19.97 6.42
N THR A 12 10.53 20.39 6.59
CA THR A 12 11.53 20.37 5.51
C THR A 12 12.05 18.96 5.27
N LEU A 13 12.58 18.70 4.07
CA LEU A 13 13.20 17.41 3.75
C LEU A 13 14.30 17.04 4.75
N LYS A 14 15.15 18.00 5.12
CA LYS A 14 16.23 17.78 6.07
C LYS A 14 15.72 17.38 7.46
N GLU A 15 14.62 17.97 7.92
CA GLU A 15 14.03 17.63 9.20
C GLU A 15 13.46 16.21 9.20
N VAL A 16 12.73 15.84 8.14
CA VAL A 16 12.20 14.48 8.01
C VAL A 16 13.32 13.45 7.86
N GLU A 17 14.36 13.74 7.08
CA GLU A 17 15.55 12.89 6.97
C GLU A 17 16.24 12.69 8.31
N ARG A 18 16.37 13.76 9.11
CA ARG A 18 16.95 13.69 10.46
C ARG A 18 16.11 12.84 11.40
N ILE A 19 14.79 13.01 11.38
CA ILE A 19 13.86 12.23 12.22
C ILE A 19 13.92 10.74 11.86
N LEU A 20 13.83 10.41 10.57
CA LEU A 20 13.84 9.02 10.11
C LEU A 20 15.22 8.37 10.20
N GLY A 21 16.29 9.18 10.19
CA GLY A 21 17.68 8.75 10.30
C GLY A 21 18.22 8.71 11.73
N ASP A 22 17.40 9.01 12.74
CA ASP A 22 17.80 9.03 14.15
C ASP A 22 18.33 7.65 14.59
N PRO A 23 19.53 7.54 15.20
CA PRO A 23 20.11 6.26 15.59
C PRO A 23 19.30 5.47 16.62
N GLY A 24 18.51 6.14 17.46
CA GLY A 24 17.63 5.47 18.43
C GLY A 24 16.43 4.78 17.78
N HIS A 25 16.01 5.25 16.61
CA HIS A 25 14.84 4.74 15.88
C HIS A 25 15.12 4.63 14.38
N TYR A 26 16.31 4.14 14.01
CA TYR A 26 16.81 4.24 12.64
C TYR A 26 15.92 3.51 11.63
N ILE A 27 15.49 4.24 10.61
CA ILE A 27 14.73 3.68 9.49
C ILE A 27 15.67 3.54 8.28
N ARG A 28 15.87 2.29 7.83
CA ARG A 28 16.57 2.02 6.57
C ARG A 28 15.92 2.76 5.41
N PHE A 29 16.76 3.27 4.51
CA PHE A 29 16.35 4.11 3.38
C PHE A 29 15.62 5.41 3.80
N HIS A 30 15.96 5.96 4.97
CA HIS A 30 15.32 7.17 5.53
C HIS A 30 15.27 8.34 4.54
N LYS A 31 16.32 8.58 3.74
CA LYS A 31 16.33 9.66 2.73
C LYS A 31 15.22 9.52 1.69
N GLU A 32 15.09 8.33 1.14
CA GLU A 32 14.06 8.06 0.13
C GLU A 32 12.65 8.07 0.76
N LYS A 33 12.53 7.54 1.98
CA LYS A 33 11.27 7.60 2.75
C LYS A 33 10.88 9.03 3.12
N ALA A 34 11.84 9.91 3.42
CA ALA A 34 11.58 11.31 3.73
C ALA A 34 10.95 12.03 2.54
N LYS A 35 11.49 11.83 1.33
CA LYS A 35 10.90 12.35 0.09
C LYS A 35 9.47 11.86 -0.11
N ARG A 36 9.21 10.56 0.13
CA ARG A 36 7.87 9.97 0.00
C ARG A 36 6.88 10.53 1.03
N VAL A 37 7.33 10.73 2.27
CA VAL A 37 6.52 11.36 3.32
C VAL A 37 6.12 12.77 2.88
N LEU A 38 7.07 13.59 2.43
CA LEU A 38 6.76 14.95 1.97
C LEU A 38 5.84 14.94 0.76
N ALA A 39 6.10 14.10 -0.25
CA ALA A 39 5.21 13.96 -1.40
C ALA A 39 3.78 13.56 -0.97
N PHE A 40 3.64 12.67 0.00
CA PHE A 40 2.32 12.30 0.55
C PHE A 40 1.65 13.49 1.24
N LEU A 41 2.40 14.27 2.03
CA LEU A 41 1.89 15.47 2.71
C LEU A 41 1.45 16.56 1.74
N ASP A 42 2.19 16.77 0.65
CA ASP A 42 1.84 17.72 -0.42
C ASP A 42 0.52 17.32 -1.09
N ASN A 43 0.25 16.01 -1.20
CA ASN A 43 -0.98 15.48 -1.77
C ASN A 43 -2.12 15.32 -0.76
N ALA A 44 -1.95 15.69 0.52
CA ALA A 44 -2.91 15.41 1.58
C ALA A 44 -4.32 15.97 1.31
N LYS A 45 -4.43 17.14 0.66
CA LYS A 45 -5.72 17.73 0.28
C LYS A 45 -6.45 16.89 -0.78
N GLU A 46 -5.74 16.41 -1.79
CA GLU A 46 -6.33 15.58 -2.85
C GLU A 46 -6.68 14.19 -2.31
N ILE A 47 -5.83 13.60 -1.46
CA ILE A 47 -6.11 12.34 -0.76
C ILE A 47 -7.40 12.47 0.06
N LYS A 48 -7.52 13.51 0.89
CA LYS A 48 -8.73 13.76 1.68
C LYS A 48 -9.96 13.90 0.77
N LYS A 49 -9.84 14.63 -0.34
CA LYS A 49 -10.93 14.80 -1.31
C LYS A 49 -11.36 13.46 -1.92
N ILE A 50 -10.43 12.56 -2.22
CA ILE A 50 -10.74 11.22 -2.76
C ILE A 50 -11.46 10.39 -1.69
N LEU A 51 -10.94 10.35 -0.47
CA LEU A 51 -11.49 9.55 0.63
C LEU A 51 -12.89 10.03 1.09
N CYS A 52 -13.26 11.28 0.83
CA CYS A 52 -14.59 11.81 1.15
C CYS A 52 -15.66 11.51 0.09
N LYS A 53 -15.33 10.85 -1.04
CA LYS A 53 -16.29 10.58 -2.12
C LYS A 53 -17.17 9.35 -1.90
N ASP A 54 -16.91 8.58 -0.83
CA ASP A 54 -17.63 7.35 -0.50
C ASP A 54 -17.74 6.39 -1.70
N LEU A 55 -16.60 6.13 -2.35
CA LEU A 55 -16.51 5.23 -3.49
C LEU A 55 -16.26 3.80 -3.01
N ASP A 56 -16.48 2.82 -3.89
CA ASP A 56 -16.00 1.46 -3.64
C ASP A 56 -14.47 1.46 -3.43
N PRO A 57 -13.92 0.65 -2.49
CA PRO A 57 -12.49 0.60 -2.21
C PRO A 57 -11.59 0.42 -3.44
N LYS A 58 -12.00 -0.37 -4.45
CA LYS A 58 -11.19 -0.56 -5.67
C LYS A 58 -11.13 0.75 -6.47
N GLN A 59 -12.23 1.49 -6.53
CA GLN A 59 -12.30 2.81 -7.18
C GLN A 59 -11.51 3.87 -6.39
N GLU A 60 -11.60 3.88 -5.06
CA GLU A 60 -10.77 4.74 -4.20
C GLU A 60 -9.28 4.50 -4.50
N ARG A 61 -8.87 3.23 -4.61
CA ARG A 61 -7.49 2.86 -4.94
C ARG A 61 -7.07 3.37 -6.31
N GLU A 62 -7.88 3.17 -7.34
CA GLU A 62 -7.58 3.64 -8.71
C GLU A 62 -7.43 5.16 -8.76
N MET A 63 -8.29 5.88 -8.04
CA MET A 63 -8.21 7.33 -7.91
C MET A 63 -6.94 7.77 -7.18
N LEU A 64 -6.55 7.07 -6.12
CA LEU A 64 -5.32 7.34 -5.39
C LEU A 64 -4.08 7.12 -6.26
N VAL A 65 -3.99 5.97 -6.95
CA VAL A 65 -2.85 5.64 -7.81
C VAL A 65 -2.71 6.62 -8.98
N SER A 66 -3.82 7.04 -9.57
CA SER A 66 -3.80 7.94 -10.73
C SER A 66 -3.53 9.40 -10.39
N ARG A 67 -3.85 9.85 -9.16
CA ARG A 67 -3.81 11.27 -8.77
C ARG A 67 -2.72 11.63 -7.77
N VAL A 68 -2.20 10.66 -7.02
CA VAL A 68 -1.20 10.89 -5.97
C VAL A 68 0.15 10.40 -6.48
N MET A 69 1.01 11.35 -6.85
CA MET A 69 2.36 11.03 -7.33
C MET A 69 3.14 10.23 -6.27
N GLY A 70 3.79 9.15 -6.72
CA GLY A 70 4.60 8.28 -5.86
C GLY A 70 3.82 7.21 -5.11
N LEU A 71 2.49 7.12 -5.28
CA LEU A 71 1.65 6.09 -4.68
C LEU A 71 1.36 4.97 -5.69
N GLY A 72 1.98 3.80 -5.49
CA GLY A 72 1.75 2.61 -6.31
C GLY A 72 0.52 1.82 -5.89
N TRP A 73 0.14 0.82 -6.69
CA TRP A 73 -1.02 -0.04 -6.44
C TRP A 73 -1.00 -0.71 -5.06
N LYS A 74 0.14 -1.32 -4.68
CA LYS A 74 0.30 -1.97 -3.39
C LYS A 74 0.24 -0.96 -2.24
N GLU A 75 0.95 0.15 -2.35
CA GLU A 75 0.94 1.20 -1.32
C GLU A 75 -0.46 1.80 -1.13
N ALA A 76 -1.21 2.01 -2.22
CA ALA A 76 -2.59 2.48 -2.17
C ALA A 76 -3.53 1.45 -1.51
N SER A 77 -3.45 0.18 -1.92
CA SER A 77 -4.19 -0.92 -1.25
C SER A 77 -3.89 -0.96 0.24
N HIS A 78 -2.61 -0.91 0.61
CA HIS A 78 -2.15 -0.97 1.99
C HIS A 78 -2.65 0.23 2.81
N ALA A 79 -2.58 1.44 2.24
CA ALA A 79 -3.08 2.64 2.91
C ALA A 79 -4.60 2.56 3.18
N LEU A 80 -5.37 2.10 2.19
CA LEU A 80 -6.82 1.93 2.31
C LEU A 80 -7.19 0.84 3.31
N ARG A 81 -6.48 -0.29 3.30
CA ARG A 81 -6.63 -1.38 4.28
C ARG A 81 -6.37 -0.91 5.71
N ASN A 82 -5.35 -0.08 5.90
CA ASN A 82 -5.00 0.46 7.23
C ASN A 82 -6.06 1.41 7.81
N ILE A 83 -6.89 2.03 6.96
CA ILE A 83 -8.03 2.86 7.40
C ILE A 83 -9.36 2.11 7.37
N GLY A 84 -9.33 0.78 7.20
CA GLY A 84 -10.50 -0.09 7.34
C GLY A 84 -11.25 -0.41 6.04
N ARG A 85 -10.75 -0.01 4.87
CA ARG A 85 -11.29 -0.52 3.59
C ARG A 85 -10.91 -1.99 3.42
N ARG A 86 -11.81 -2.81 2.90
CA ARG A 86 -11.60 -4.27 2.74
C ARG A 86 -11.62 -4.67 1.28
N ASN A 87 -11.35 -5.95 1.01
CA ASN A 87 -11.39 -6.53 -0.34
C ASN A 87 -10.41 -5.85 -1.33
N LEU A 88 -9.26 -5.41 -0.81
CA LEU A 88 -8.13 -4.92 -1.61
C LEU A 88 -6.93 -5.85 -1.41
N ALA A 89 -6.38 -6.40 -2.48
CA ALA A 89 -5.18 -7.20 -2.37
C ALA A 89 -3.97 -6.30 -2.11
N ILE A 90 -3.08 -6.75 -1.23
CA ILE A 90 -1.77 -6.13 -0.97
C ILE A 90 -0.72 -7.04 -1.60
N LEU A 91 -0.56 -6.96 -2.92
CA LEU A 91 0.37 -7.84 -3.65
C LEU A 91 1.84 -7.46 -3.40
N ASP A 92 2.40 -8.00 -2.31
CA ASP A 92 3.82 -7.93 -1.99
C ASP A 92 4.55 -9.23 -2.35
N ARG A 93 5.86 -9.30 -2.06
CA ARG A 93 6.66 -10.49 -2.36
C ARG A 93 6.19 -11.75 -1.63
N HIS A 94 5.61 -11.61 -0.44
CA HIS A 94 5.20 -12.71 0.42
C HIS A 94 3.87 -13.29 -0.08
N ILE A 95 2.92 -12.41 -0.41
CA ILE A 95 1.65 -12.80 -1.03
C ILE A 95 1.91 -13.49 -2.37
N LEU A 96 2.74 -12.90 -3.25
CA LEU A 96 3.04 -13.48 -4.56
C LEU A 96 3.69 -14.87 -4.46
N ARG A 97 4.60 -15.08 -3.50
CA ARG A 97 5.22 -16.40 -3.24
C ARG A 97 4.19 -17.42 -2.77
N ASN A 98 3.30 -17.03 -1.87
CA ASN A 98 2.25 -17.92 -1.39
C ASN A 98 1.27 -18.30 -2.50
N LEU A 99 0.81 -17.32 -3.29
CA LEU A 99 -0.06 -17.57 -4.44
C LEU A 99 0.60 -18.48 -5.47
N GLN A 100 1.90 -18.33 -5.72
CA GLN A 100 2.64 -19.25 -6.60
C GLN A 100 2.72 -20.66 -5.98
N ARG A 101 3.09 -20.77 -4.69
CA ARG A 101 3.21 -22.05 -3.99
C ARG A 101 1.90 -22.83 -3.96
N LEU A 102 0.78 -22.12 -3.88
CA LEU A 102 -0.58 -22.68 -3.88
C LEU A 102 -1.13 -22.88 -5.30
N ASN A 103 -0.33 -22.66 -6.34
CA ASN A 103 -0.72 -22.76 -7.75
C ASN A 103 -1.88 -21.84 -8.16
N VAL A 104 -2.13 -20.74 -7.43
CA VAL A 104 -3.10 -19.70 -7.80
C VAL A 104 -2.56 -18.89 -8.98
N ILE A 105 -1.25 -18.65 -9.02
CA ILE A 105 -0.55 -18.07 -10.16
C ILE A 105 0.56 -19.02 -10.62
N ARG A 106 0.78 -19.11 -11.93
CA ARG A 106 1.80 -19.99 -12.51
C ARG A 106 3.23 -19.53 -12.19
N GLU A 107 3.46 -18.22 -12.24
CA GLU A 107 4.75 -17.61 -11.98
C GLU A 107 4.60 -16.23 -11.34
N ILE A 108 5.62 -15.81 -10.57
CA ILE A 108 5.67 -14.46 -10.01
C ILE A 108 6.01 -13.47 -11.14
N PRO A 109 5.15 -12.47 -11.41
CA PRO A 109 5.41 -11.50 -12.46
C PRO A 109 6.69 -10.70 -12.18
N LYS A 110 7.53 -10.50 -13.19
CA LYS A 110 8.75 -9.66 -13.08
C LYS A 110 8.42 -8.20 -12.73
N ALA A 111 7.26 -7.72 -13.16
CA ALA A 111 6.74 -6.40 -12.85
C ALA A 111 5.22 -6.47 -12.65
N LEU A 112 4.72 -5.69 -11.69
CA LEU A 112 3.29 -5.50 -11.45
C LEU A 112 2.82 -4.22 -12.14
N THR A 113 2.56 -4.30 -13.45
CA THR A 113 1.78 -3.26 -14.15
C THR A 113 0.36 -3.23 -13.61
N GLU A 114 -0.40 -2.15 -13.83
CA GLU A 114 -1.83 -2.09 -13.46
C GLU A 114 -2.60 -3.34 -13.90
N LYS A 115 -2.47 -3.70 -15.20
CA LYS A 115 -3.13 -4.87 -15.77
C LYS A 115 -2.74 -6.14 -15.01
N LYS A 116 -1.45 -6.34 -14.76
CA LYS A 116 -0.97 -7.53 -14.06
C LYS A 116 -1.40 -7.55 -12.59
N TYR A 117 -1.46 -6.39 -11.94
CA TYR A 117 -1.93 -6.24 -10.57
C TYR A 117 -3.39 -6.69 -10.46
N LYS A 118 -4.26 -6.17 -11.35
CA LYS A 118 -5.67 -6.56 -11.42
C LYS A 118 -5.84 -8.06 -11.71
N GLU A 119 -5.09 -8.60 -12.67
CA GLU A 119 -5.12 -10.03 -12.98
C GLU A 119 -4.78 -10.92 -11.77
N VAL A 120 -3.72 -10.59 -11.03
CA VAL A 120 -3.31 -11.36 -9.85
C VAL A 120 -4.28 -11.14 -8.68
N GLU A 121 -4.81 -9.94 -8.52
CA GLU A 121 -5.83 -9.65 -7.51
C GLU A 121 -7.11 -10.46 -7.74
N GLU A 122 -7.61 -10.53 -8.96
CA GLU A 122 -8.80 -11.33 -9.28
C GLU A 122 -8.55 -12.82 -9.06
N ALA A 123 -7.37 -13.33 -9.41
CA ALA A 123 -6.99 -14.71 -9.10
C ALA A 123 -6.95 -14.96 -7.58
N PHE A 124 -6.46 -14.01 -6.80
CA PHE A 124 -6.44 -14.11 -5.33
C PHE A 124 -7.85 -14.05 -4.74
N LEU A 125 -8.71 -13.16 -5.23
CA LEU A 125 -10.11 -13.08 -4.81
C LEU A 125 -10.86 -14.39 -5.09
N HIS A 126 -10.66 -14.98 -6.27
CA HIS A 126 -11.25 -16.28 -6.60
C HIS A 126 -10.74 -17.40 -5.68
N PHE A 127 -9.43 -17.45 -5.42
CA PHE A 127 -8.86 -18.40 -4.47
C PHE A 127 -9.44 -18.22 -3.07
N ALA A 128 -9.63 -16.97 -2.63
CA ALA A 128 -10.19 -16.66 -1.32
C ALA A 128 -11.63 -17.17 -1.18
N ASP A 129 -12.45 -16.97 -2.21
CA ASP A 129 -13.80 -17.51 -2.31
C ASP A 129 -13.82 -19.05 -2.24
N GLN A 130 -12.90 -19.73 -2.94
CA GLN A 130 -12.76 -21.19 -2.88
C GLN A 130 -12.38 -21.71 -1.48
N VAL A 131 -11.59 -20.95 -0.73
CA VAL A 131 -11.20 -21.27 0.66
C VAL A 131 -12.31 -20.92 1.65
N GLY A 132 -13.25 -20.05 1.27
CA GLY A 132 -14.31 -19.56 2.14
C GLY A 132 -13.87 -18.47 3.11
N GLU A 133 -12.76 -17.77 2.81
CA GLU A 133 -12.18 -16.72 3.66
C GLU A 133 -11.97 -15.44 2.86
N SER A 134 -11.92 -14.28 3.53
CA SER A 134 -11.64 -13.02 2.83
C SER A 134 -10.14 -12.89 2.50
N ILE A 135 -9.82 -12.18 1.41
CA ILE A 135 -8.41 -11.86 1.12
C ILE A 135 -7.75 -11.06 2.23
N ASP A 136 -8.52 -10.39 3.10
CA ASP A 136 -7.99 -9.70 4.27
C ASP A 136 -7.48 -10.66 5.34
N VAL A 137 -8.21 -11.74 5.58
CA VAL A 137 -7.77 -12.82 6.47
C VAL A 137 -6.59 -13.57 5.88
N LEU A 138 -6.66 -13.91 4.59
CA LEU A 138 -5.61 -14.67 3.91
C LEU A 138 -4.30 -13.89 3.79
N ASP A 139 -4.37 -12.57 3.59
CA ASP A 139 -3.21 -11.69 3.58
C ASP A 139 -2.44 -11.76 4.91
N LEU A 140 -3.15 -11.63 6.04
CA LEU A 140 -2.57 -11.79 7.38
C LEU A 140 -2.02 -13.21 7.61
N PHE A 141 -2.76 -14.22 7.17
CA PHE A 141 -2.36 -15.62 7.30
C PHE A 141 -1.06 -15.89 6.52
N PHE A 142 -0.97 -15.50 5.26
CA PHE A 142 0.24 -15.67 4.43
C PHE A 142 1.43 -14.92 5.01
N TRP A 143 1.22 -13.74 5.59
CA TRP A 143 2.26 -13.00 6.30
C TRP A 143 2.77 -13.76 7.53
N SER A 144 1.85 -14.34 8.31
CA SER A 144 2.18 -15.13 9.50
C SER A 144 2.92 -16.43 9.16
N MET A 145 2.61 -17.06 8.02
CA MET A 145 3.31 -18.25 7.56
C MET A 145 4.80 -18.00 7.28
N GLU A 146 5.15 -16.79 6.84
CA GLU A 146 6.53 -16.45 6.51
C GLU A 146 7.32 -15.88 7.69
N THR A 147 6.65 -15.21 8.63
CA THR A 147 7.32 -14.47 9.71
C THR A 147 7.11 -15.05 11.10
N GLY A 148 6.14 -15.94 11.27
CA GLY A 148 5.67 -16.40 12.58
C GLY A 148 4.92 -15.33 13.39
N LEU A 149 4.69 -14.14 12.82
CA LEU A 149 4.05 -13.00 13.46
C LEU A 149 2.88 -12.51 12.62
N ILE A 150 1.82 -12.03 13.28
CA ILE A 150 0.73 -11.32 12.62
C ILE A 150 1.06 -9.82 12.70
N PHE A 151 1.24 -9.17 11.56
CA PHE A 151 1.51 -7.74 11.46
C PHE A 151 0.32 -6.99 10.85
N LYS A 152 0.36 -5.65 10.86
CA LYS A 152 -0.67 -4.76 10.33
C LYS A 152 -0.13 -3.81 9.26
#